data_AF-A0A0S3TB54-F1
#
_entry.id   AF-A0A0S3TB54-F1
#
_cell.length_a   1.000
_cell.length_b   1.000
_cell.length_c   1.000
_cell.angle_alpha   90.00
_cell.angle_beta   90.00
_cell.angle_gamma   90.00
#
_symmetry.space_group_name_H-M   'P 1'
#
loop_
_entity.id
_entity.type
_entity.pdbx_description
1 polymer ?
#
loop_
_entity_poly.entity_id
_entity_poly.type
_entity_poly.pdbx_seq_one_letter_code
_entity_poly.pdbx_strand_id
1 'polypeptide(L)'
;MSASDSGSGKSRRGRGVTRVADVTSGRVDGQRRHVDIDPRSGHPSGPNADRFRSYLGKLAKSHVSILHACWDDVPEVDKNLLWQD
;
A
#
# COMPACT_ATOMS: atom_id res chain seq x y z
N MET A 1 41.35 -34.27 21.50
CA MET A 1 40.36 -34.31 20.39
C MET A 1 39.03 -33.94 20.99
N SER A 2 38.35 -32.91 20.48
CA SER A 2 36.89 -32.84 20.33
C SER A 2 36.48 -31.45 19.83
N ALA A 3 35.52 -31.47 18.92
CA ALA A 3 35.36 -30.54 17.81
C ALA A 3 34.73 -29.19 18.15
N SER A 4 35.13 -28.21 17.34
CA SER A 4 34.47 -26.93 17.12
C SER A 4 33.00 -27.11 16.74
N ASP A 5 32.09 -26.34 17.35
CA ASP A 5 30.77 -26.08 16.78
C ASP A 5 30.68 -24.59 16.46
N SER A 6 31.19 -24.23 15.26
CA SER A 6 30.94 -22.93 14.67
C SER A 6 29.52 -22.92 14.14
N GLY A 7 28.56 -22.56 15.00
CA GLY A 7 27.19 -22.28 14.62
C GLY A 7 27.14 -21.12 13.63
N SER A 8 27.25 -21.43 12.33
CA SER A 8 26.97 -20.52 11.24
C SER A 8 25.48 -20.14 11.29
N GLY A 9 25.19 -19.05 11.98
CA GLY A 9 23.87 -18.42 11.99
C GLY A 9 23.53 -17.99 10.58
N LYS A 10 22.80 -18.85 9.85
CA LYS A 10 22.17 -18.51 8.57
C LYS A 10 21.29 -17.29 8.83
N SER A 11 21.72 -16.11 8.37
CA SER A 11 20.91 -14.90 8.49
C SER A 11 19.57 -15.17 7.80
N ARG A 12 18.48 -15.16 8.57
CA ARG A 12 17.13 -15.21 8.00
C ARG A 12 17.03 -14.01 7.07
N ARG A 13 16.86 -14.26 5.76
CA ARG A 13 16.56 -13.23 4.78
C ARG A 13 15.18 -12.66 5.15
N GLY A 14 15.18 -11.65 6.02
CA GLY A 14 13.99 -10.96 6.47
C GLY A 14 13.38 -10.15 5.34
N ARG A 15 12.08 -9.88 5.44
CA ARG A 15 11.42 -8.94 4.53
C ARG A 15 11.99 -7.54 4.80
N GLY A 16 12.54 -6.91 3.76
CA GLY A 16 13.05 -5.54 3.86
C GLY A 16 11.92 -4.52 4.01
N VAL A 17 12.24 -3.36 4.59
CA VAL A 17 11.32 -2.22 4.67
C VAL A 17 10.89 -1.82 3.26
N THR A 18 9.59 -1.88 2.99
CA THR A 18 9.02 -1.50 1.70
C THR A 18 8.56 -0.05 1.78
N ARG A 19 9.28 0.87 1.11
CA ARG A 19 8.90 2.30 1.04
C ARG A 19 7.83 2.56 -0.03
N VAL A 20 6.75 1.80 0.01
CA VAL A 20 5.63 1.95 -0.95
C VAL A 20 5.08 3.38 -0.90
N ALA A 21 5.10 4.01 0.28
CA ALA A 21 4.66 5.38 0.47
C ALA A 21 5.38 6.42 -0.39
N ASP A 22 6.68 6.23 -0.66
CA ASP A 22 7.50 7.13 -1.49
C ASP A 22 7.28 6.85 -2.99
N VAL A 23 6.88 5.61 -3.30
CA VAL A 23 6.61 5.15 -4.66
C VAL A 23 5.25 5.69 -5.13
N THR A 24 4.25 5.75 -4.25
CA THR A 24 2.88 6.16 -4.60
C THR A 24 2.53 7.62 -4.31
N SER A 25 3.30 8.35 -3.50
CA SER A 25 3.12 9.80 -3.33
C SER A 25 3.52 10.62 -4.57
N GLY A 26 4.29 10.03 -5.47
CA GLY A 26 4.81 10.73 -6.64
C GLY A 26 3.76 10.87 -7.74
N ARG A 27 3.24 12.08 -7.93
CA ARG A 27 2.97 12.57 -9.29
C ARG A 27 4.23 12.32 -10.11
N VAL A 28 4.14 11.58 -11.21
CA VAL A 28 5.29 11.47 -12.13
C VAL A 28 5.31 12.78 -12.89
N ASP A 29 6.36 13.57 -12.71
CA ASP A 29 6.53 14.87 -13.36
C ASP A 29 5.36 15.86 -13.10
N GLY A 30 4.73 15.77 -11.92
CA GLY A 30 3.58 16.62 -11.59
C GLY A 30 2.26 16.22 -12.26
N GLN A 31 2.23 15.14 -13.04
CA GLN A 31 1.04 14.65 -13.74
C GLN A 31 0.36 13.47 -13.00
N ARG A 32 -0.98 13.45 -13.07
CA ARG A 32 -1.79 12.32 -12.60
C ARG A 32 -1.55 11.12 -13.52
N ARG A 33 -1.21 9.96 -12.93
CA ARG A 33 -1.09 8.72 -13.71
C ARG A 33 -2.47 8.26 -14.16
N HIS A 34 -2.60 7.93 -15.44
CA HIS A 34 -3.81 7.28 -15.95
C HIS A 34 -3.92 5.86 -15.38
N VAL A 35 -5.14 5.49 -14.97
CA VAL A 35 -5.50 4.16 -14.48
C VAL A 35 -6.81 3.78 -15.14
N ASP A 36 -6.79 2.69 -15.89
CA ASP A 36 -7.99 2.14 -16.51
C ASP A 36 -8.84 1.43 -15.47
N ILE A 37 -10.11 1.80 -15.35
CA ILE A 37 -11.07 1.12 -14.47
C ILE A 37 -12.00 0.27 -15.32
N ASP A 38 -12.08 -1.03 -15.05
CA ASP A 38 -13.05 -1.89 -15.70
C ASP A 38 -14.47 -1.45 -15.30
N PRO A 39 -15.31 -0.99 -16.24
CA PRO A 39 -16.64 -0.48 -15.92
C PRO A 39 -17.57 -1.54 -15.33
N ARG A 40 -17.30 -2.84 -15.53
CA ARG A 40 -18.14 -3.93 -15.02
C ARG A 40 -17.80 -4.30 -13.58
N SER A 41 -16.52 -4.39 -13.25
CA SER A 41 -16.05 -4.83 -11.93
C SER A 41 -15.62 -3.69 -11.02
N GLY A 42 -15.46 -2.47 -11.55
CA GLY A 42 -14.87 -1.33 -10.84
C GLY A 42 -13.40 -1.51 -10.48
N HIS A 43 -12.76 -2.61 -10.92
CA HIS A 43 -11.37 -2.88 -10.58
C HIS A 43 -10.41 -2.13 -11.50
N PRO A 44 -9.30 -1.61 -10.96
CA PRO A 44 -8.27 -1.03 -11.78
C PRO A 44 -7.56 -2.13 -12.56
N SER A 45 -7.23 -1.81 -13.81
CA SER A 45 -6.56 -2.66 -14.79
C SER A 45 -5.36 -1.92 -15.43
N GLY A 46 -4.57 -2.64 -16.21
CA GLY A 46 -3.38 -2.10 -16.87
C GLY A 46 -2.14 -1.96 -15.97
N PRO A 47 -1.05 -1.38 -16.49
CA PRO A 47 0.27 -1.38 -15.84
C PRO A 47 0.35 -0.66 -14.48
N ASN A 48 -0.61 0.24 -14.20
CA ASN A 48 -0.63 1.02 -12.96
C ASN A 48 -1.59 0.46 -11.90
N ALA A 49 -2.33 -0.62 -12.18
CA ALA A 49 -3.39 -1.13 -11.31
C ALA A 49 -2.92 -1.43 -9.88
N ASP A 50 -1.84 -2.19 -9.73
CA ASP A 50 -1.32 -2.57 -8.42
C ASP A 50 -0.80 -1.37 -7.63
N ARG A 51 -0.19 -0.41 -8.34
CA ARG A 51 0.31 0.83 -7.74
C ARG A 51 -0.83 1.71 -7.25
N PHE A 52 -1.91 1.79 -8.02
CA PHE A 52 -3.13 2.49 -7.62
C PHE A 52 -3.79 1.84 -6.40
N ARG A 53 -3.95 0.51 -6.37
CA ARG A 53 -4.48 -0.21 -5.19
C ARG A 53 -3.61 0.02 -3.95
N SER A 54 -2.30 -0.03 -4.11
CA SER A 54 -1.35 0.23 -3.03
C SER A 54 -1.43 1.67 -2.51
N TYR A 55 -1.62 2.64 -3.40
CA TYR A 55 -1.81 4.05 -3.03
C TYR A 55 -3.12 4.26 -2.27
N LEU A 56 -4.24 3.75 -2.78
CA LEU A 56 -5.53 3.81 -2.09
C LEU A 56 -5.46 3.17 -0.71
N GLY A 57 -4.79 2.01 -0.59
CA GLY A 57 -4.58 1.36 0.70
C GLY A 57 -3.76 2.20 1.68
N LYS A 58 -2.78 2.98 1.20
CA LYS A 58 -2.03 3.94 2.02
C LYS A 58 -2.94 5.09 2.47
N LEU A 59 -3.65 5.74 1.54
CA LEU A 59 -4.56 6.84 1.86
C LEU A 59 -5.60 6.39 2.89
N ALA A 60 -6.23 5.23 2.66
CA ALA A 60 -7.20 4.65 3.58
C ALA A 60 -6.61 4.49 4.98
N LYS A 61 -5.42 3.92 5.12
CA LYS A 61 -4.78 3.76 6.44
C LYS A 61 -4.34 5.07 7.09
N SER A 62 -4.09 6.12 6.31
CA SER A 62 -3.71 7.43 6.82
C SER A 62 -4.89 8.20 7.38
N HIS A 63 -6.09 8.04 6.79
CA HIS A 63 -7.27 8.82 7.14
C HIS A 63 -8.32 8.03 7.93
N VAL A 64 -8.38 6.71 7.76
CA VAL A 64 -9.38 5.86 8.42
C VAL A 64 -8.76 5.16 9.62
N SER A 65 -9.35 5.40 10.79
CA SER A 65 -8.94 4.74 12.02
C SER A 65 -9.14 3.23 11.93
N ILE A 66 -8.13 2.47 12.34
CA ILE A 66 -8.17 0.99 12.42
C ILE A 66 -9.23 0.46 13.41
N LEU A 67 -9.84 1.33 14.21
CA LEU A 67 -10.88 0.97 15.17
C LEU A 67 -12.23 0.72 14.48
N HIS A 68 -12.42 1.18 13.24
CA HIS A 68 -13.61 0.85 12.46
C HIS A 68 -13.48 -0.58 11.91
N ALA A 69 -14.33 -1.48 12.41
CA ALA A 69 -14.37 -2.86 11.97
C ALA A 69 -15.05 -3.02 10.59
N CYS A 70 -15.96 -2.12 10.24
CA CYS A 70 -16.64 -2.07 8.95
C CYS A 70 -16.41 -0.73 8.25
N TRP A 71 -16.31 -0.76 6.92
CA TRP A 71 -16.23 0.45 6.09
C TRP A 71 -17.48 1.33 6.21
N ASP A 72 -18.65 0.71 6.39
CA ASP A 72 -19.91 1.43 6.51
C ASP A 72 -19.95 2.32 7.77
N ASP A 73 -19.22 1.94 8.82
CA ASP A 73 -19.12 2.68 10.09
C ASP A 73 -18.16 3.87 10.04
N VAL A 74 -17.38 4.01 8.97
CA VAL A 74 -16.45 5.12 8.80
C VAL A 74 -17.24 6.39 8.46
N PRO A 75 -17.09 7.48 9.22
CA PRO A 75 -17.77 8.75 8.95
C PRO A 75 -17.53 9.24 7.52
N GLU A 76 -18.56 9.79 6.88
CA GLU A 76 -18.47 10.28 5.51
C GLU A 76 -17.42 11.39 5.35
N VAL A 77 -17.21 12.20 6.39
CA VAL A 77 -16.14 13.21 6.42
C VAL A 77 -14.76 12.55 6.23
N ASP A 78 -14.49 11.43 6.90
CA ASP A 78 -13.21 10.73 6.80
C ASP A 78 -13.06 10.01 5.44
N LYS A 79 -14.17 9.49 4.90
CA LYS A 79 -14.21 8.95 3.53
C LYS A 79 -13.86 10.01 2.49
N ASN A 80 -14.38 11.22 2.66
CA ASN A 80 -14.15 12.34 1.74
C ASN A 80 -12.72 12.86 1.78
N LEU A 81 -12.02 12.74 2.92
CA LEU A 81 -10.60 13.10 3.02
C LEU A 81 -9.71 12.30 2.06
N LEU A 82 -10.10 11.08 1.68
CA LEU A 82 -9.35 10.24 0.73
C LEU A 82 -9.22 10.88 -0.66
N TRP A 83 -10.11 11.80 -1.01
CA TRP A 83 -10.17 12.42 -2.34
C TRP A 83 -9.57 13.83 -2.40
N GLN A 84 -9.01 14.32 -1.28
CA GLN A 84 -8.49 15.70 -1.15
C GLN A 84 -6.97 15.82 -1.39
N ASP A 85 -6.26 14.70 -1.64
CA ASP A 85 -4.83 14.64 -2.02
C ASP A 85 -4.62 14.89 -3.52
#